data_AF-X1BZE0-F1
#
_entry.id   AF-X1BZE0-F1
#
_cell.length_a   1.000
_cell.length_b   1.000
_cell.length_c   1.000
_cell.angle_alpha   90.00
_cell.angle_beta   90.00
_cell.angle_gamma   90.00
#
_symmetry.space_group_name_H-M   'P 1'
#
loop_
_entity.id
_entity.type
_entity.pdbx_description
1 polymer ?
#
loop_
_entity_poly.entity_id
_entity_poly.type
_entity_poly.pdbx_seq_one_letter_code
_entity_poly.pdbx_strand_id
1 'polypeptide(L)'
;MLGMILPRMPVTIQLSLMSIIIAYMVAIPIGVYSAVRQDTALDYMGRSFAIVWLAVPNFWLATMVMVFPAIWWAWSPPIKYIPFLEDPIANFGMFIIPAYIMGLSSSGGMMRDIRTWMLEVLRQDYIRTAWAKGLRERTVLIRHAFRNTLIPIVTRIGYQL
;
A
#
# COMPACT_ATOMS: atom_id res chain seq x y z
N MET A 1 -11.41 5.43 31.94
CA MET A 1 -11.38 5.18 30.49
C MET A 1 -10.05 5.58 29.84
N LEU A 2 -9.58 6.83 29.98
CA LEU A 2 -8.31 7.30 29.38
C LEU A 2 -7.08 6.42 29.72
N GLY A 3 -6.96 5.95 30.97
CA GLY A 3 -5.87 5.07 31.40
C GLY A 3 -5.81 3.69 30.72
N MET A 4 -6.88 3.25 30.03
CA MET A 4 -6.90 1.99 29.27
C MET A 4 -6.64 2.19 27.76
N ILE A 5 -6.79 3.43 27.27
CA ILE A 5 -6.66 3.76 25.84
C ILE A 5 -5.23 4.20 25.54
N LEU A 6 -4.65 5.05 26.38
CA LEU A 6 -3.28 5.57 26.22
C LEU A 6 -2.23 4.47 25.97
N PRO A 7 -2.22 3.35 26.73
CA PRO A 7 -1.22 2.30 26.53
C PRO A 7 -1.34 1.54 25.20
N ARG A 8 -2.49 1.62 24.51
CA ARG A 8 -2.74 0.94 23.25
C ARG A 8 -2.47 1.82 22.02
N MET A 9 -2.42 3.14 22.19
CA MET A 9 -2.16 4.07 21.09
C MET A 9 -0.86 3.75 20.32
N PRO A 10 0.28 3.45 20.97
CA PRO A 10 1.52 3.15 20.25
C PRO A 10 1.40 1.94 19.32
N VAL A 11 0.67 0.91 19.75
CA VAL A 11 0.42 -0.32 18.98
C VAL A 11 -0.37 -0.01 17.71
N THR A 12 -1.46 0.75 17.84
CA THR A 12 -2.30 1.12 16.70
C THR A 12 -1.54 2.01 15.71
N ILE A 13 -0.83 3.02 16.20
CA ILE A 13 -0.05 3.94 15.34
C ILE A 13 1.01 3.16 14.56
N GLN A 14 1.76 2.29 15.25
CA GLN A 14 2.79 1.49 14.62
C GLN A 14 2.22 0.57 13.54
N LEU A 15 1.15 -0.17 13.86
CA LEU A 15 0.51 -1.09 12.92
C LEU A 15 -0.07 -0.34 11.71
N SER A 16 -0.75 0.80 11.94
CA SER A 16 -1.29 1.63 10.86
C SER A 16 -0.20 2.16 9.94
N LEU A 17 0.89 2.70 10.50
CA LEU A 17 2.02 3.21 9.71
C LEU A 17 2.68 2.11 8.88
N MET A 18 2.95 0.95 9.48
CA MET A 18 3.54 -0.19 8.75
C MET A 18 2.61 -0.67 7.63
N SER A 19 1.30 -0.76 7.90
CA SER A 19 0.30 -1.17 6.91
C SER A 19 0.23 -0.18 5.74
N ILE A 20 0.22 1.12 6.03
CA ILE A 20 0.23 2.19 5.02
C ILE A 20 1.47 2.10 4.15
N ILE A 21 2.66 1.95 4.74
CA ILE A 21 3.92 1.82 4.00
C ILE A 21 3.84 0.65 3.03
N ILE A 22 3.42 -0.53 3.50
CA ILE A 22 3.29 -1.73 2.66
C ILE A 22 2.27 -1.50 1.55
N ALA A 23 1.12 -0.88 1.88
CA ALA A 23 0.07 -0.62 0.90
C ALA A 23 0.56 0.28 -0.23
N TYR A 24 1.25 1.39 0.08
CA TYR A 24 1.78 2.30 -0.94
C TYR A 24 2.99 1.74 -1.68
N MET A 25 3.82 0.91 -1.04
CA MET A 25 4.91 0.20 -1.72
C MET A 25 4.41 -0.69 -2.85
N VAL A 26 3.21 -1.26 -2.72
CA VAL A 26 2.59 -2.09 -3.75
C VAL A 26 1.73 -1.25 -4.70
N ALA A 27 0.93 -0.34 -4.16
CA ALA A 27 -0.04 0.43 -4.92
C ALA A 27 0.60 1.44 -5.88
N ILE A 28 1.69 2.12 -5.48
CA ILE A 28 2.35 3.14 -6.30
C ILE A 28 2.95 2.51 -7.57
N PRO A 29 3.83 1.49 -7.50
CA PRO A 29 4.43 0.94 -8.71
C PRO A 29 3.39 0.36 -9.67
N ILE A 30 2.43 -0.40 -9.15
CA ILE A 30 1.39 -1.04 -9.96
C ILE A 30 0.47 0.02 -10.57
N GLY A 31 0.00 0.99 -9.78
CA GLY A 31 -0.92 2.04 -10.23
C GLY A 31 -0.28 2.97 -11.27
N VAL A 32 0.97 3.40 -11.04
CA VAL A 32 1.74 4.23 -11.99
C VAL A 32 1.99 3.46 -13.28
N TYR A 33 2.48 2.22 -13.19
CA TYR A 33 2.77 1.41 -14.37
C TYR A 33 1.52 1.12 -15.20
N SER A 34 0.42 0.76 -14.54
CA SER A 34 -0.89 0.50 -15.14
C SER A 34 -1.46 1.75 -15.83
N ALA A 35 -1.27 2.95 -15.27
CA ALA A 35 -1.69 4.19 -15.91
C ALA A 35 -0.84 4.57 -17.14
N VAL A 36 0.48 4.38 -17.07
CA VAL A 36 1.40 4.68 -18.19
C VAL A 36 1.17 3.72 -19.36
N ARG A 37 0.93 2.44 -19.07
CA ARG A 37 0.66 1.40 -20.08
C ARG A 37 -0.82 1.01 -20.07
N GLN A 38 -1.68 2.01 -20.17
CA GLN A 38 -3.13 1.82 -20.15
C GLN A 38 -3.57 0.81 -21.24
N ASP A 39 -4.54 -0.04 -20.89
CA ASP A 39 -5.20 -1.01 -21.80
C ASP A 39 -4.27 -2.10 -22.35
N THR A 40 -3.12 -2.32 -21.72
CA THR A 40 -2.21 -3.43 -22.01
C THR A 40 -2.57 -4.68 -21.20
N ALA A 41 -2.12 -5.88 -21.63
CA ALA A 41 -2.34 -7.12 -20.88
C ALA A 41 -1.85 -7.03 -19.42
N LEU A 42 -0.73 -6.32 -19.19
CA LEU A 42 -0.18 -6.09 -17.85
C LEU A 42 -1.10 -5.21 -16.98
N ASP A 43 -1.80 -4.27 -17.61
CA ASP A 43 -2.83 -3.48 -16.94
C ASP A 43 -3.99 -4.36 -16.48
N TYR A 44 -4.54 -5.18 -17.38
CA TYR A 44 -5.62 -6.12 -17.04
C TYR A 44 -5.22 -7.10 -15.92
N MET A 45 -3.99 -7.63 -15.97
CA MET A 45 -3.46 -8.50 -14.92
C MET A 45 -3.34 -7.77 -13.58
N GLY A 46 -2.77 -6.55 -13.57
CA GLY A 46 -2.62 -5.75 -12.35
C GLY A 46 -3.97 -5.41 -11.71
N ARG A 47 -4.97 -5.05 -12.52
CA ARG A 47 -6.33 -4.75 -12.05
C ARG A 47 -7.04 -6.00 -11.53
N SER A 48 -6.92 -7.12 -12.23
CA SER A 48 -7.53 -8.39 -11.80
C SER A 48 -6.93 -8.87 -10.49
N PHE A 49 -5.59 -8.82 -10.37
CA PHE A 49 -4.90 -9.15 -9.13
C PHE A 49 -5.34 -8.24 -7.97
N ALA A 50 -5.45 -6.93 -8.20
CA ALA A 50 -5.94 -5.99 -7.18
C ALA A 50 -7.38 -6.28 -6.74
N ILE A 51 -8.27 -6.65 -7.68
CA ILE A 51 -9.67 -7.02 -7.38
C ILE A 51 -9.74 -8.30 -6.57
N VAL A 52 -8.97 -9.33 -6.96
CA VAL A 52 -8.89 -10.59 -6.21
C VAL A 52 -8.42 -10.30 -4.80
N TRP A 53 -7.36 -9.51 -4.63
CA TRP A 53 -6.84 -9.20 -3.29
C TRP A 53 -7.80 -8.40 -2.43
N LEU A 54 -8.54 -7.46 -3.02
CA LEU A 54 -9.56 -6.70 -2.31
C LEU A 54 -10.72 -7.59 -1.86
N ALA A 55 -11.06 -8.60 -2.67
CA ALA A 55 -12.15 -9.54 -2.37
C ALA A 55 -11.81 -10.55 -1.26
N VAL A 56 -10.53 -10.77 -0.96
CA VAL A 56 -10.13 -11.69 0.11
C VAL A 56 -10.36 -11.04 1.48
N PRO A 57 -11.14 -11.66 2.40
CA PRO A 57 -11.35 -11.11 3.73
C PRO A 57 -10.09 -11.14 4.60
N ASN A 58 -9.80 -10.02 5.28
CA ASN A 58 -8.62 -9.91 6.16
C ASN A 58 -8.60 -10.92 7.30
N PHE A 59 -9.76 -11.19 7.91
CA PHE A 59 -9.84 -12.19 8.98
C PHE A 59 -9.48 -13.59 8.45
N TRP A 60 -9.92 -13.92 7.23
CA TRP A 60 -9.65 -15.22 6.62
C TRP A 60 -8.14 -15.38 6.37
N LEU A 61 -7.47 -14.36 5.83
CA LEU A 61 -6.02 -14.36 5.66
C LEU A 61 -5.28 -14.47 6.98
N ALA A 62 -5.69 -13.68 7.98
CA ALA A 62 -5.09 -13.75 9.31
C ALA A 62 -5.22 -15.17 9.89
N THR A 63 -6.38 -15.81 9.75
CA THR A 63 -6.58 -17.20 10.18
C THR A 63 -5.68 -18.15 9.39
N MET A 64 -5.59 -18.05 8.06
CA MET A 64 -4.74 -18.93 7.26
C MET A 64 -3.26 -18.78 7.63
N VAL A 65 -2.78 -17.55 7.82
CA VAL A 65 -1.39 -17.26 8.21
C VAL A 65 -1.07 -17.73 9.63
N MET A 66 -2.06 -17.73 10.53
CA MET A 66 -1.90 -18.29 11.88
C MET A 66 -1.94 -19.82 11.88
N VAL A 67 -2.86 -20.44 11.13
CA VAL A 67 -3.18 -21.87 11.25
C VAL A 67 -2.26 -22.76 10.41
N PHE A 68 -2.01 -22.44 9.13
CA PHE A 68 -1.21 -23.33 8.29
C PHE A 68 0.21 -23.52 8.80
N PRO A 69 0.93 -22.45 9.19
CA PRO A 69 2.27 -22.64 9.70
C PRO A 69 2.32 -23.35 11.06
N ALA A 70 1.28 -23.18 11.86
CA ALA A 70 1.18 -23.86 13.15
C ALA A 70 1.00 -25.38 12.96
N ILE A 71 0.23 -25.82 11.97
CA ILE A 71 0.00 -27.25 11.70
C ILE A 71 1.21 -27.88 11.03
N TRP A 72 1.84 -27.22 10.05
CA TRP A 72 2.86 -27.86 9.21
C TRP A 72 4.29 -27.68 9.72
N TRP A 73 4.58 -26.54 10.37
CA TRP A 73 5.94 -26.19 10.83
C TRP A 73 6.03 -25.96 12.34
N ALA A 74 4.95 -26.21 13.08
CA ALA A 74 4.86 -25.93 14.53
C ALA A 74 5.28 -24.49 14.89
N TRP A 75 5.06 -23.55 13.96
CA TRP A 75 5.42 -22.15 14.13
C TRP A 75 4.18 -21.26 14.03
N SER A 76 4.06 -20.30 14.93
CA SER A 76 3.01 -19.28 14.88
C SER A 76 3.61 -17.90 15.18
N PRO A 77 3.04 -16.82 14.61
CA PRO A 77 3.40 -15.46 14.98
C PRO A 77 3.33 -15.23 16.50
N PRO A 78 4.24 -14.42 17.08
CA PRO A 78 4.21 -14.10 18.51
C PRO A 78 2.90 -13.39 18.89
N ILE A 79 2.23 -13.87 19.94
CA ILE A 79 0.97 -13.30 20.44
C ILE A 79 1.23 -12.24 21.53
N LYS A 80 2.38 -12.31 22.20
CA LYS A 80 2.75 -11.38 23.28
C LYS A 80 3.28 -10.07 22.69
N TYR A 81 2.73 -8.94 23.13
CA TYR A 81 3.25 -7.62 22.80
C TYR A 81 4.65 -7.43 23.38
N ILE A 82 5.58 -7.05 22.51
CA ILE A 82 6.96 -6.68 22.87
C ILE A 82 7.09 -5.17 22.61
N PRO A 83 7.40 -4.34 23.63
CA PRO A 83 7.62 -2.92 23.43
C PRO A 83 8.78 -2.66 22.47
N PHE A 84 8.61 -1.67 21.60
CA PHE A 84 9.64 -1.29 20.61
C PHE A 84 10.98 -0.92 21.26
N LEU A 85 10.94 -0.31 22.45
CA LEU A 85 12.14 0.12 23.19
C LEU A 85 12.91 -1.05 23.83
N GLU A 86 12.28 -2.20 24.04
CA GLU A 86 12.93 -3.37 24.64
C GLU A 86 13.67 -4.20 23.59
N ASP A 87 12.96 -4.58 22.52
CA ASP A 87 13.53 -5.33 21.40
C ASP A 87 12.88 -4.87 20.09
N PRO A 88 13.55 -3.96 19.35
CA PRO A 88 13.05 -3.46 18.08
C PRO A 88 12.86 -4.57 17.04
N ILE A 89 13.74 -5.56 16.99
CA ILE A 89 13.73 -6.58 15.94
C ILE A 89 12.57 -7.55 16.17
N ALA A 90 12.39 -8.02 17.40
CA ALA A 90 11.27 -8.89 17.76
C ALA A 90 9.92 -8.15 17.62
N ASN A 91 9.89 -6.86 17.99
CA ASN A 91 8.73 -6.00 17.79
C ASN A 91 8.36 -5.88 16.29
N PHE A 92 9.30 -5.59 15.39
CA PHE A 92 9.01 -5.60 13.95
C PHE A 92 8.51 -6.96 13.47
N GLY A 93 9.10 -8.05 13.96
CA GLY A 93 8.70 -9.42 13.61
C GLY A 93 7.25 -9.75 13.97
N MET A 94 6.72 -9.23 15.10
CA MET A 94 5.30 -9.43 15.45
C MET A 94 4.35 -8.56 14.63
N PHE A 95 4.76 -7.37 14.20
CA PHE A 95 3.91 -6.45 13.43
C PHE A 95 3.95 -6.66 11.93
N ILE A 96 5.02 -7.23 11.37
CA ILE A 96 5.20 -7.34 9.91
C ILE A 96 4.08 -8.15 9.25
N ILE A 97 3.66 -9.24 9.87
CA ILE A 97 2.62 -10.13 9.37
C ILE A 97 1.25 -9.43 9.34
N PRO A 98 0.72 -8.92 10.46
CA PRO A 98 -0.56 -8.22 10.44
C PRO A 98 -0.50 -6.97 9.56
N ALA A 99 0.62 -6.23 9.56
CA ALA A 99 0.80 -5.07 8.69
C ALA A 99 0.77 -5.46 7.20
N TYR A 100 1.34 -6.60 6.84
CA TYR A 100 1.34 -7.08 5.46
C TYR A 100 -0.05 -7.49 4.99
N ILE A 101 -0.81 -8.19 5.83
CA ILE A 101 -2.20 -8.57 5.53
C ILE A 101 -3.06 -7.32 5.33
N MET A 102 -3.01 -6.38 6.28
CA MET A 102 -3.79 -5.13 6.21
C MET A 102 -3.34 -4.24 5.04
N GLY A 103 -2.03 -4.14 4.82
CA GLY A 103 -1.42 -3.34 3.77
C GLY A 103 -1.75 -3.85 2.37
N LEU A 104 -1.65 -5.17 2.14
CA LEU A 104 -2.00 -5.78 0.87
C LEU A 104 -3.49 -5.61 0.53
N SER A 105 -4.38 -5.85 1.49
CA SER A 105 -5.81 -5.64 1.29
C SER A 105 -6.14 -4.19 0.91
N SER A 106 -5.53 -3.23 1.59
CA SER A 106 -5.69 -1.79 1.32
C SER A 106 -5.08 -1.38 -0.03
N SER A 107 -4.00 -2.04 -0.46
CA SER A 107 -3.27 -1.72 -1.68
C SER A 107 -4.12 -1.84 -2.95
N GLY A 108 -5.08 -2.78 -2.99
CA GLY A 108 -5.94 -2.99 -4.16
C GLY A 108 -6.80 -1.77 -4.47
N GLY A 109 -7.40 -1.17 -3.44
CA GLY A 109 -8.16 0.09 -3.57
C GLY A 109 -7.25 1.26 -3.94
N MET A 110 -6.12 1.41 -3.24
CA MET A 110 -5.16 2.50 -3.48
C MET A 110 -4.55 2.46 -4.89
N MET A 111 -4.26 1.28 -5.42
CA MET A 111 -3.71 1.12 -6.78
C MET A 111 -4.65 1.74 -7.81
N ARG A 112 -5.96 1.50 -7.66
CA ARG A 112 -6.99 2.06 -8.54
C ARG A 112 -7.09 3.57 -8.41
N ASP A 113 -7.01 4.10 -7.19
CA ASP A 113 -7.02 5.54 -6.93
C ASP A 113 -5.79 6.20 -7.59
N ILE A 114 -4.58 5.66 -7.36
CA ILE A 114 -3.32 6.14 -7.97
C ILE A 114 -3.35 6.08 -9.49
N ARG A 115 -3.86 4.99 -10.08
CA ARG A 115 -4.04 4.89 -11.52
C ARG A 115 -4.92 6.02 -12.04
N THR A 116 -6.05 6.27 -11.37
CA THR A 116 -7.02 7.29 -11.78
C THR A 116 -6.37 8.68 -11.75
N TRP A 117 -5.69 9.03 -10.66
CA TRP A 117 -4.98 10.31 -10.55
C TRP A 117 -3.84 10.45 -11.56
N MET A 118 -3.07 9.39 -11.81
CA MET A 118 -2.03 9.41 -12.85
C MET A 118 -2.63 9.67 -14.23
N LEU A 119 -3.76 9.03 -14.58
CA LEU A 119 -4.44 9.23 -15.86
C LEU A 119 -5.01 10.65 -15.99
N GLU A 120 -5.60 11.19 -14.93
CA GLU A 120 -6.06 12.58 -14.89
C GLU A 120 -4.92 13.56 -15.15
N VAL A 121 -3.78 13.34 -14.49
CA VAL A 121 -2.58 14.16 -14.66
C VAL A 121 -2.00 14.04 -16.07
N LEU A 122 -1.89 12.83 -16.62
CA LEU A 122 -1.36 12.59 -17.97
C LEU A 122 -2.20 13.27 -19.07
N ARG A 123 -3.49 13.53 -18.81
CA ARG A 123 -4.41 14.17 -19.76
C ARG A 123 -4.33 15.70 -19.78
N GLN A 124 -3.60 16.30 -18.83
CA GLN A 124 -3.46 17.76 -18.67
C GLN A 124 -2.65 18.42 -19.80
N ASP A 125 -2.97 19.68 -20.10
CA ASP A 125 -2.36 20.42 -21.22
C ASP A 125 -0.86 20.69 -21.02
N TYR A 126 -0.41 20.86 -19.77
CA TYR A 126 1.03 21.03 -19.49
C TYR A 126 1.84 19.76 -19.80
N ILE A 127 1.22 18.58 -19.68
CA ILE A 127 1.85 17.31 -20.07
C ILE A 127 1.94 17.24 -21.60
N ARG A 128 0.87 17.56 -22.33
CA ARG A 128 0.90 17.63 -23.81
C ARG A 128 1.95 18.62 -24.31
N THR A 129 2.06 19.77 -23.65
CA THR A 129 3.09 20.77 -23.95
C THR A 129 4.50 20.24 -23.70
N ALA A 130 4.71 19.48 -22.61
CA ALA A 130 5.99 18.83 -22.32
C ALA A 130 6.39 17.81 -23.40
N TRP A 131 5.43 17.04 -23.92
CA TRP A 131 5.64 16.13 -25.06
C TRP A 131 5.96 16.89 -26.35
N ALA A 132 5.23 17.96 -26.67
CA ALA A 132 5.47 18.79 -27.85
C ALA A 132 6.85 19.46 -27.84
N LYS A 133 7.41 19.74 -26.65
CA LYS A 133 8.80 20.21 -26.47
C LYS A 133 9.86 19.13 -26.69
N GLY A 134 9.48 17.89 -27.02
CA GLY A 134 10.40 16.78 -27.26
C GLY A 134 11.08 16.24 -26.00
N LEU A 135 10.50 16.47 -24.81
CA LEU A 135 11.03 15.90 -23.58
C LEU A 135 10.96 14.37 -23.61
N ARG A 136 12.00 13.71 -23.10
CA ARG A 136 12.03 12.25 -22.97
C ARG A 136 10.84 11.77 -22.11
N GLU A 137 10.23 10.66 -22.50
CA GLU A 137 9.10 10.02 -21.78
C GLU A 137 9.39 9.89 -20.29
N ARG A 138 10.55 9.36 -19.91
CA ARG A 138 10.95 9.21 -18.50
C ARG A 138 10.92 10.53 -17.73
N THR A 139 11.30 11.64 -18.37
CA THR A 139 11.26 12.97 -17.75
C THR A 139 9.83 13.44 -17.55
N VAL A 140 8.97 13.26 -18.54
CA VAL A 140 7.56 13.64 -18.43
C VAL A 140 6.86 12.82 -17.36
N LEU A 141 7.05 11.50 -17.35
CA LEU A 141 6.44 10.60 -16.39
C LEU A 141 6.89 10.85 -14.96
N ILE A 142 8.19 10.92 -14.69
CA ILE A 142 8.70 11.04 -13.32
C ILE A 142 8.59 12.48 -12.82
N ARG A 143 9.04 13.45 -13.61
CA ARG A 143 9.21 14.84 -13.15
C ARG A 143 7.95 15.67 -13.25
N HIS A 144 7.05 15.34 -14.18
CA HIS A 144 5.83 16.10 -14.40
C HIS A 144 4.60 15.33 -13.94
N ALA A 145 4.37 14.11 -14.42
CA ALA A 145 3.15 13.39 -14.09
C ALA A 145 3.15 12.85 -12.65
N PHE A 146 4.14 12.03 -12.29
CA PHE A 146 4.22 11.41 -10.96
C PHE A 146 4.32 12.46 -9.85
N ARG A 147 5.17 13.48 -10.04
CA ARG A 147 5.31 14.57 -9.06
C ARG A 147 3.99 15.29 -8.75
N ASN A 148 3.13 15.51 -9.75
CA ASN A 148 1.82 16.13 -9.53
C ASN A 148 0.80 15.16 -8.93
N THR A 149 0.92 13.86 -9.24
CA THR A 149 0.09 12.80 -8.65
C THR A 149 0.39 12.60 -7.17
N LEU A 150 1.56 13.00 -6.67
CA LEU A 150 1.86 12.96 -5.23
C LEU A 150 0.92 13.81 -4.38
N ILE A 151 0.32 14.86 -4.95
CA ILE A 151 -0.60 15.76 -4.21
C ILE A 151 -1.80 14.96 -3.64
N PRO A 152 -2.64 14.31 -4.46
CA PRO A 152 -3.75 13.50 -3.94
C PRO A 152 -3.28 12.28 -3.14
N ILE A 153 -2.12 11.70 -3.45
CA ILE A 153 -1.54 10.58 -2.68
C ILE A 153 -1.28 11.00 -1.22
N VAL A 154 -0.62 12.15 -1.02
CA VAL A 154 -0.33 12.67 0.32
C VAL A 154 -1.61 13.00 1.07
N THR A 155 -2.60 13.59 0.40
CA THR A 155 -3.92 13.85 1.00
C THR A 155 -4.60 12.56 1.44
N ARG A 156 -4.52 11.49 0.64
CA ARG A 156 -5.09 10.18 0.96
C ARG A 156 -4.40 9.53 2.16
N ILE A 157 -3.07 9.66 2.27
CA ILE A 157 -2.32 9.20 3.45
C ILE A 157 -2.82 9.92 4.71
N GLY A 158 -2.99 11.24 4.64
CA GLY A 158 -3.48 12.03 5.78
C GLY A 158 -4.89 11.65 6.25
N TYR A 159 -5.76 11.17 5.34
CA TYR A 159 -7.11 10.70 5.68
C TYR A 159 -7.13 9.31 6.35
N GLN A 160 -6.10 8.49 6.16
CA GLN A 160 -6.05 7.12 6.67
C GLN A 160 -5.40 6.98 8.06
N LEU A 161 -4.74 8.04 8.53
CA LEU A 161 -4.13 8.14 9.86
C LEU A 161 -5.12 8.72 10.86
#